data_AF-A0A8B4S5Y2-F1
#
_entry.id   AF-A0A8B4S5Y2-F1
#
_cell.length_a   1.000
_cell.length_b   1.000
_cell.length_c   1.000
_cell.angle_alpha   90.00
_cell.angle_beta   90.00
_cell.angle_gamma   90.00
#
_symmetry.space_group_name_H-M   'P 1'
#
loop_
_entity.id
_entity.type
_entity.pdbx_description
1 polymer ?
#
loop_
_entity_poly.entity_id
_entity_poly.type
_entity_poly.pdbx_seq_one_letter_code
_entity_poly.pdbx_strand_id
1 'polypeptide(L)'
;MLAPFYDLLATAVYPQLTPKMAMKLGSKYKFRELEARHWEQFAEEAGLAKAATRKRLQQLANELPTAARKLQAAPPHGFVGNAVVEQIVQLIEQRCTLTLRRLV
;
A
#
# COMPACT_ATOMS: atom_id res chain seq x y z
N MET A 1 -15.94 15.92 -10.76
CA MET A 1 -14.99 14.91 -11.31
C MET A 1 -13.68 15.07 -10.55
N LEU A 2 -13.06 13.97 -10.12
CA LEU A 2 -11.76 14.01 -9.44
C LEU A 2 -10.63 13.88 -10.46
N ALA A 3 -9.53 14.60 -10.25
CA ALA A 3 -8.32 14.45 -11.07
C ALA A 3 -7.65 13.08 -10.83
N PRO A 4 -6.91 12.54 -11.81
CA PRO A 4 -6.08 11.36 -11.60
C PRO A 4 -5.04 11.57 -10.49
N PHE A 5 -4.58 10.48 -9.87
CA PHE A 5 -3.47 10.55 -8.91
C PHE A 5 -2.16 10.88 -9.62
N TYR A 6 -1.42 11.83 -9.07
CA TYR A 6 -0.06 12.20 -9.45
C TYR A 6 0.84 12.16 -8.20
N ASP A 7 2.15 12.30 -8.38
CA ASP A 7 3.15 12.26 -7.30
C ASP A 7 3.11 11.00 -6.41
N LEU A 8 2.80 9.85 -7.02
CA LEU A 8 2.90 8.55 -6.34
C LEU A 8 4.35 8.08 -6.29
N LEU A 9 4.90 8.02 -5.08
CA LEU A 9 6.30 7.70 -4.83
C LEU A 9 6.47 6.84 -3.57
N ALA A 10 7.43 5.92 -3.60
CA ALA A 10 7.68 4.96 -2.53
C ALA A 10 8.81 5.42 -1.59
N THR A 11 8.63 6.54 -0.86
CA THR A 11 9.67 7.07 0.05
C THR A 11 10.15 6.09 1.11
N ALA A 12 9.31 5.11 1.47
CA ALA A 12 9.62 4.13 2.49
C ALA A 12 10.76 3.15 2.12
N VAL A 13 11.23 3.14 0.88
CA VAL A 13 12.44 2.38 0.48
C VAL A 13 13.74 3.10 0.82
N TYR A 14 13.68 4.37 1.25
CA TYR A 14 14.84 5.17 1.63
C TYR A 14 14.92 5.29 3.17
N PRO A 15 15.83 4.56 3.86
CA PRO A 15 15.87 4.50 5.33
C PRO A 15 16.15 5.83 6.02
N GLN A 16 16.80 6.77 5.32
CA GLN A 16 17.11 8.11 5.81
C GLN A 16 15.89 9.05 5.84
N LEU A 17 14.77 8.67 5.21
CA LEU A 17 13.55 9.45 5.19
C LEU A 17 12.57 8.99 6.28
N THR A 18 11.65 9.88 6.64
CA THR A 18 10.61 9.55 7.61
C THR A 18 9.72 8.41 7.12
N PRO A 19 9.42 7.39 7.95
CA PRO A 19 8.48 6.33 7.61
C PRO A 19 7.01 6.74 7.81
N LYS A 20 6.75 7.99 8.20
CA LYS A 20 5.40 8.52 8.41
C LYS A 20 4.73 8.80 7.07
N MET A 21 3.49 8.34 6.92
CA MET A 21 2.60 8.74 5.83
C MET A 21 2.24 10.22 5.98
N ALA A 22 1.97 10.91 4.86
CA ALA A 22 1.58 12.32 4.89
C ALA A 22 0.27 12.55 5.65
N MET A 23 -0.69 11.64 5.46
CA MET A 23 -1.95 11.61 6.20
C MET A 23 -2.01 10.37 7.10
N LYS A 24 -2.62 10.52 8.27
CA LYS A 24 -2.90 9.39 9.17
C LYS A 24 -4.02 8.53 8.59
N LEU A 25 -4.06 7.27 9.02
CA LEU A 25 -5.15 6.35 8.78
C LEU A 25 -5.72 5.90 10.12
N GLY A 26 -6.96 6.29 10.39
CA GLY A 26 -7.51 6.30 11.75
C GLY A 26 -6.59 7.12 12.66
N SER A 27 -5.99 6.48 13.66
CA SER A 27 -5.07 7.13 14.61
C SER A 27 -3.57 6.99 14.30
N LYS A 28 -3.17 6.36 13.18
CA LYS A 28 -1.75 5.99 12.94
C LYS A 28 -1.14 6.69 11.72
N TYR A 29 0.11 7.13 11.88
CA TYR A 29 0.93 7.69 10.80
C TYR A 29 1.88 6.67 10.17
N LYS A 30 2.26 5.62 10.90
CA LYS A 30 3.20 4.61 10.38
C LYS A 30 2.44 3.37 9.95
N PHE A 31 2.70 2.91 8.72
CA PHE A 31 2.03 1.74 8.15
C PHE A 31 2.15 0.48 9.04
N ARG A 32 3.33 0.25 9.64
CA ARG A 32 3.58 -0.91 10.51
C ARG A 32 2.73 -0.95 11.77
N GLU A 33 2.15 0.18 12.18
CA GLU A 33 1.27 0.30 13.35
C GLU A 33 -0.22 0.10 12.99
N LEU A 34 -0.55 -0.06 11.71
CA LEU A 34 -1.93 -0.25 11.24
C LEU A 34 -2.48 -1.64 11.58
N GLU A 35 -3.75 -1.69 11.96
CA GLU A 35 -4.51 -2.88 12.32
C GLU A 35 -5.92 -2.72 11.73
N ALA A 36 -6.72 -3.79 11.69
CA ALA A 36 -8.08 -3.74 11.14
C ALA A 36 -8.92 -2.58 11.69
N ARG A 37 -8.89 -2.35 13.01
CA ARG A 37 -9.61 -1.24 13.67
C ARG A 37 -9.27 0.15 13.13
N HIS A 38 -8.03 0.38 12.68
CA HIS A 38 -7.62 1.67 12.14
C HIS A 38 -8.22 1.90 10.74
N TRP A 39 -8.36 0.84 9.94
CA TRP A 39 -9.06 0.89 8.66
C TRP A 39 -10.57 1.06 8.82
N GLU A 40 -11.17 0.45 9.83
CA GLU A 40 -12.57 0.64 10.18
C GLU A 40 -12.86 2.05 10.68
N GLN A 41 -11.96 2.61 11.50
CA GLN A 41 -12.01 4.01 11.93
C GLN A 41 -11.92 4.94 10.71
N PHE A 42 -10.96 4.73 9.82
CA PHE A 42 -10.85 5.50 8.58
C PHE A 42 -12.14 5.41 7.75
N ALA A 43 -12.73 4.21 7.61
CA ALA A 43 -13.97 4.03 6.87
C ALA A 43 -15.11 4.86 7.49
N GLU A 44 -15.27 4.80 8.81
CA GLU A 44 -16.29 5.54 9.53
C GLU A 44 -16.11 7.06 9.42
N GLU A 45 -14.90 7.56 9.61
CA GLU A 45 -14.56 8.99 9.46
C GLU A 45 -14.80 9.49 8.02
N ALA A 46 -14.60 8.63 7.02
CA ALA A 46 -14.83 8.95 5.61
C ALA A 46 -16.27 8.68 5.12
N GLY A 47 -17.18 8.23 6.00
CA GLY A 47 -18.57 7.89 5.63
C GLY A 47 -18.70 6.64 4.76
N LEU A 48 -17.72 5.74 4.81
CA LEU A 48 -17.67 4.48 4.06
C LEU A 48 -18.14 3.29 4.90
N ALA A 49 -18.74 2.29 4.24
CA ALA A 49 -19.10 1.04 4.89
C ALA A 49 -17.85 0.22 5.27
N LYS A 50 -17.74 -0.20 6.54
CA LYS A 50 -16.61 -0.99 7.08
C LYS A 50 -16.39 -2.29 6.30
N ALA A 51 -17.45 -3.04 6.02
CA ALA A 51 -17.38 -4.31 5.29
C ALA A 51 -16.89 -4.12 3.84
N ALA A 52 -17.40 -3.10 3.14
CA ALA A 52 -16.95 -2.79 1.78
C ALA A 52 -15.48 -2.36 1.74
N THR A 53 -15.05 -1.56 2.72
CA THR A 53 -13.66 -1.12 2.87
C THR A 53 -12.74 -2.32 3.10
N ARG A 54 -13.09 -3.23 4.03
CA ARG A 54 -12.32 -4.46 4.29
C ARG A 54 -12.20 -5.32 3.04
N LYS A 55 -13.31 -5.54 2.32
CA LYS A 55 -13.32 -6.30 1.07
C LYS A 55 -12.40 -5.67 0.01
N ARG A 56 -12.44 -4.35 -0.14
CA ARG A 56 -11.58 -3.63 -1.10
C ARG A 56 -10.10 -3.73 -0.73
N LEU A 57 -9.77 -3.62 0.56
CA LEU A 57 -8.40 -3.78 1.04
C LEU A 57 -7.87 -5.19 0.80
N GLN A 58 -8.66 -6.22 1.08
CA GLN A 58 -8.29 -7.60 0.81
C GLN A 58 -8.05 -7.84 -0.69
N GLN A 59 -8.92 -7.32 -1.54
CA GLN A 59 -8.76 -7.40 -2.99
C GLN A 59 -7.44 -6.75 -3.44
N LEU A 60 -7.18 -5.50 -3.03
CA LEU A 60 -5.96 -4.79 -3.38
C LEU A 60 -4.71 -5.52 -2.88
N ALA A 61 -4.71 -6.01 -1.64
CA ALA A 61 -3.57 -6.72 -1.08
C ALA A 61 -3.28 -8.05 -1.80
N ASN A 62 -4.28 -8.68 -2.41
CA ASN A 62 -4.07 -9.87 -3.25
C ASN A 62 -3.59 -9.53 -4.66
N GLU A 63 -4.05 -8.43 -5.25
CA GLU A 63 -3.75 -8.05 -6.64
C GLU A 63 -2.38 -7.36 -6.79
N LEU A 64 -2.03 -6.47 -5.85
CA LEU A 64 -0.87 -5.58 -5.95
C LEU A 64 0.48 -6.32 -6.09
N PRO A 65 0.79 -7.40 -5.34
CA PRO A 65 2.05 -8.13 -5.50
C PRO A 65 2.25 -8.65 -6.92
N THR A 66 1.20 -9.25 -7.49
CA THR A 66 1.24 -9.80 -8.85
C THR A 66 1.38 -8.70 -9.89
N ALA A 67 0.64 -7.60 -9.73
CA ALA A 67 0.75 -6.44 -10.62
C ALA A 67 2.16 -5.83 -10.60
N ALA A 68 2.76 -5.68 -9.41
CA ALA A 68 4.09 -5.13 -9.24
C ALA A 68 5.17 -6.00 -9.92
N ARG A 69 5.12 -7.32 -9.73
CA ARG A 69 6.05 -8.27 -10.39
C ARG A 69 5.89 -8.27 -11.91
N LYS A 70 4.66 -8.24 -12.42
CA LYS A 70 4.39 -8.14 -13.86
C LYS A 70 4.96 -6.85 -14.46
N LEU A 71 4.78 -5.71 -13.79
CA LEU A 71 5.32 -4.43 -14.24
C LEU A 71 6.85 -4.39 -14.21
N GLN A 72 7.47 -4.97 -13.17
CA GLN A 72 8.92 -5.10 -13.09
C GLN A 72 9.49 -5.93 -14.25
N ALA A 73 8.83 -7.02 -14.62
CA ALA A 73 9.26 -7.92 -15.69
C ALA A 73 8.90 -7.43 -17.10
N ALA A 74 8.05 -6.41 -17.23
CA ALA A 74 7.57 -5.93 -18.52
C ALA A 74 8.72 -5.25 -19.31
N PRO A 75 9.08 -5.76 -20.52
CA PRO A 75 10.17 -5.22 -21.32
C PRO A 75 10.10 -3.70 -21.61
N PRO A 76 8.92 -3.11 -21.89
CA PRO A 76 8.82 -1.69 -22.24
C PRO A 76 9.32 -0.72 -21.17
N HIS A 77 9.43 -1.16 -19.91
CA HIS A 77 9.84 -0.30 -18.81
C HIS A 77 11.33 -0.41 -18.44
N GLY A 78 12.03 -1.46 -18.90
CA GLY A 78 13.45 -1.64 -18.62
C GLY A 78 13.81 -1.76 -17.13
N PHE A 79 12.87 -2.21 -16.29
CA PHE A 79 13.08 -2.30 -14.83
C PHE A 79 13.75 -3.60 -14.36
N VAL A 80 13.96 -4.55 -15.27
CA VAL A 80 14.62 -5.81 -14.96
C VAL A 80 16.03 -5.54 -14.42
N GLY A 81 16.35 -6.08 -13.24
CA GLY A 81 17.64 -5.90 -12.58
C GLY A 81 17.81 -4.56 -11.84
N ASN A 82 16.82 -3.67 -11.84
CA ASN A 82 16.90 -2.42 -11.08
C ASN A 82 16.72 -2.67 -9.56
N ALA A 83 17.75 -2.37 -8.78
CA ALA A 83 17.78 -2.62 -7.34
C ALA A 83 16.69 -1.85 -6.57
N VAL A 84 16.41 -0.60 -6.95
CA VAL A 84 15.38 0.22 -6.28
C VAL A 84 13.98 -0.33 -6.59
N VAL A 85 13.73 -0.72 -7.84
CA VAL A 85 12.45 -1.35 -8.21
C VAL A 85 12.25 -2.67 -7.46
N GLU A 86 13.29 -3.50 -7.34
CA GLU A 86 13.21 -4.74 -6.55
C GLU A 86 12.84 -4.43 -5.09
N GLN A 87 13.47 -3.42 -4.47
CA GLN A 87 13.12 -3.01 -3.10
C GLN A 87 11.67 -2.52 -2.99
N ILE A 88 11.16 -1.78 -3.97
CA ILE A 88 9.76 -1.34 -4.00
C ILE A 88 8.82 -2.54 -4.08
N VAL A 89 9.10 -3.51 -4.98
CA VAL A 89 8.27 -4.70 -5.15
C VAL A 89 8.25 -5.54 -3.87
N GLN A 90 9.41 -5.78 -3.25
CA GLN A 90 9.51 -6.49 -1.97
C GLN A 90 8.75 -5.76 -0.86
N LEU A 91 8.82 -4.42 -0.81
CA LEU A 91 8.05 -3.63 0.15
C LEU A 91 6.54 -3.77 -0.07
N ILE A 92 6.07 -3.79 -1.33
CA ILE A 92 4.66 -4.03 -1.67
C ILE A 92 4.23 -5.41 -1.15
N GLU A 93 5.01 -6.46 -1.44
CA GLU A 93 4.74 -7.84 -1.00
C GLU A 93 4.63 -7.95 0.53
N GLN A 94 5.61 -7.38 1.24
CA GLN A 94 5.64 -7.36 2.71
C GLN A 94 4.42 -6.65 3.29
N ARG A 95 4.06 -5.48 2.75
CA ARG A 95 2.94 -4.68 3.24
C ARG A 95 1.60 -5.35 2.95
N CYS A 96 1.43 -5.93 1.76
CA CYS A 96 0.22 -6.67 1.41
C CYS A 96 0.03 -7.89 2.31
N THR A 97 1.09 -8.66 2.53
CA THR A 97 1.08 -9.82 3.45
C THR A 97 0.71 -9.40 4.87
N LEU A 98 1.30 -8.32 5.37
CA LEU A 98 1.01 -7.80 6.71
C LEU A 98 -0.45 -7.35 6.83
N THR A 99 -0.97 -6.65 5.82
CA THR A 99 -2.37 -6.22 5.78
C THR A 99 -3.31 -7.42 5.81
N LEU A 100 -3.10 -8.42 4.96
CA LEU A 100 -3.94 -9.62 4.93
C LEU A 100 -3.95 -10.33 6.29
N ARG A 101 -2.78 -10.53 6.92
CA ARG A 101 -2.67 -11.15 8.25
C ARG A 101 -3.42 -10.41 9.35
N ARG A 102 -3.52 -9.07 9.25
CA ARG A 102 -4.17 -8.22 10.26
C ARG A 102 -5.63 -7.93 9.97
N LEU A 103 -6.12 -8.28 8.78
CA LEU A 103 -7.53 -8.15 8.38
C LEU A 103 -8.33 -9.44 8.61
N VAL A 104 -7.70 -10.54 9.03
CA VAL A 104 -8.40 -11.72 9.53
C VAL A 104 -8.93 -11.45 10.93
#